data_AF-A0A4Y2GD64-F1
#
_entry.id   AF-A0A4Y2GD64-F1
#
_cell.length_a   1.000
_cell.length_b   1.000
_cell.length_c   1.000
_cell.angle_alpha   90.00
_cell.angle_beta   90.00
_cell.angle_gamma   90.00
#
_symmetry.space_group_name_H-M   'P 1'
#
loop_
_entity.id
_entity.type
_entity.pdbx_description
1 polymer ?
#
loop_
_entity_poly.entity_id
_entity_poly.type
_entity_poly.pdbx_seq_one_letter_code
_entity_poly.pdbx_strand_id
1 'polypeptide(L)'
;MDSDEIERENVQTEMEDIEALMESALPRGTLETPTEYEMDDDKWHFADNVVREVFQWIKGIQLCDSETPLHESFKLTEAHKDDILDFLQQNGRELKKLVAESENEKEGWNYDDDNYLHCKRKILEEYKPENYTEKDFVRLCAGIAFVAIGNQSVYQDRDVMHDATNELHSWMKEVLKPGGTLQNSTWAEN
;
A
#
# COMPACT_ATOMS: atom_id res chain seq x y z
N MET A 1 -61.08 7.49 8.51
CA MET A 1 -59.86 8.17 8.98
C MET A 1 -59.02 7.06 9.53
N ASP A 2 -58.17 6.57 8.64
CA ASP A 2 -57.54 5.26 8.69
C ASP A 2 -56.26 5.33 9.50
N SER A 3 -56.09 4.36 10.39
CA SER A 3 -55.01 4.27 11.38
C SER A 3 -53.62 4.01 10.78
N ASP A 4 -53.52 3.85 9.46
CA ASP A 4 -52.29 3.48 8.75
C ASP A 4 -51.41 4.69 8.38
N GLU A 5 -51.90 5.92 8.54
CA GLU A 5 -51.16 7.13 8.16
C GLU A 5 -50.26 7.66 9.29
N ILE A 6 -50.55 7.32 10.56
CA ILE A 6 -49.81 7.81 11.74
C ILE A 6 -48.55 6.97 12.00
N GLU A 7 -48.51 5.70 11.59
CA GLU A 7 -47.31 4.86 11.77
C GLU A 7 -46.20 5.17 10.77
N ARG A 8 -46.50 5.84 9.64
CA ARG A 8 -45.49 6.14 8.61
C ARG A 8 -44.66 7.41 8.89
N GLU A 9 -45.19 8.38 9.62
CA GLU A 9 -44.42 9.57 10.02
C GLU A 9 -43.44 9.29 11.17
N ASN A 10 -43.74 8.32 12.04
CA ASN A 10 -42.86 7.97 13.15
C ASN A 10 -41.59 7.22 12.70
N VAL A 11 -41.67 6.36 11.68
CA VAL A 11 -40.52 5.59 11.18
C VAL A 11 -39.56 6.46 10.34
N GLN A 12 -40.08 7.47 9.63
CA GLN A 12 -39.27 8.39 8.86
C GLN A 12 -38.40 9.29 9.76
N THR A 13 -38.94 9.70 10.91
CA THR A 13 -38.25 10.59 11.86
C THR A 13 -37.15 9.86 12.65
N GLU A 14 -37.33 8.57 12.95
CA GLU A 14 -36.29 7.76 13.62
C GLU A 14 -35.12 7.36 12.70
N MET A 15 -35.32 7.32 11.37
CA MET A 15 -34.23 7.05 10.43
C MET A 15 -33.28 8.24 10.22
N GLU A 16 -33.79 9.47 10.23
CA GLU A 16 -32.95 10.68 10.07
C GLU A 16 -32.06 10.93 11.30
N ASP A 17 -32.53 10.58 12.51
CA ASP A 17 -31.72 10.70 13.74
C ASP A 17 -30.61 9.64 13.85
N ILE A 18 -30.79 8.45 13.24
CA ILE A 18 -29.77 7.39 13.23
C ILE A 18 -28.65 7.73 12.23
N GLU A 19 -28.98 8.32 11.08
CA GLU A 19 -27.99 8.77 10.09
C GLU A 19 -27.13 9.91 10.65
N ALA A 20 -27.73 10.85 11.39
CA ALA A 20 -27.02 11.92 12.10
C ALA A 20 -26.12 11.41 13.25
N LEU A 21 -26.49 10.30 13.90
CA LEU A 21 -25.67 9.67 14.95
C LEU A 21 -24.51 8.84 14.38
N MET A 22 -24.66 8.21 13.21
CA MET A 22 -23.61 7.44 12.57
C MET A 22 -22.49 8.28 11.94
N GLU A 23 -22.76 9.54 11.58
CA GLU A 23 -21.70 10.47 11.13
C GLU A 23 -20.83 11.01 12.28
N SER A 24 -21.23 10.83 13.54
CA SER A 24 -20.60 11.48 14.70
C SER A 24 -19.72 10.59 15.60
N ALA A 25 -19.61 9.28 15.32
CA ALA A 25 -19.08 8.33 16.31
C ALA A 25 -17.96 7.38 15.82
N LEU A 26 -17.15 7.79 14.85
CA LEU A 26 -15.84 7.16 14.66
C LEU A 26 -14.77 8.26 14.59
N PRO A 27 -13.72 8.22 15.43
CA PRO A 27 -12.53 8.98 15.12
C PRO A 27 -12.04 8.41 13.80
N ARG A 28 -12.30 9.14 12.70
CA ARG A 28 -11.56 8.96 11.46
C ARG A 28 -10.12 9.00 11.90
N GLY A 29 -9.44 7.85 11.87
CA GLY A 29 -7.98 7.86 11.86
C GLY A 29 -7.64 8.81 10.73
N THR A 30 -7.14 9.98 11.10
CA THR A 30 -6.65 10.95 10.14
C THR A 30 -5.56 10.19 9.40
N LEU A 31 -5.88 9.72 8.20
CA LEU A 31 -4.86 9.44 7.20
C LEU A 31 -4.20 10.80 7.02
N GLU A 32 -3.10 11.00 7.73
CA GLU A 32 -2.29 12.19 7.61
C GLU A 32 -1.82 12.20 6.16
N THR A 33 -2.47 13.03 5.35
CA THR A 33 -1.93 13.42 4.06
C THR A 33 -0.50 13.88 4.32
N PRO A 34 0.49 13.39 3.55
CA PRO A 34 1.88 13.71 3.77
C PRO A 34 2.03 15.20 3.95
N THR A 35 2.69 15.60 5.03
CA THR A 35 3.02 17.01 5.19
C THR A 35 3.90 17.44 4.01
N GLU A 36 3.90 18.71 3.60
CA GLU A 36 4.80 19.23 2.53
C GLU A 36 6.26 18.79 2.74
N TYR A 37 6.67 18.54 3.99
CA TYR A 37 7.98 18.02 4.39
C TYR A 37 8.24 16.53 4.07
N GLU A 38 7.20 15.69 4.00
CA GLU A 38 7.32 14.27 3.66
C GLU A 38 7.37 14.03 2.15
N MET A 39 6.83 14.98 1.37
CA MET A 39 6.97 14.98 -0.08
C MET A 39 8.37 15.35 -0.57
N ASP A 40 9.21 15.97 0.27
CA ASP A 40 10.64 16.21 0.01
C ASP A 40 11.53 15.02 0.49
N ASP A 41 10.93 13.92 0.95
CA ASP A 41 11.67 12.72 1.39
C ASP A 41 12.02 11.84 0.17
N ASP A 42 13.30 11.79 -0.18
CA ASP A 42 13.83 10.92 -1.25
C ASP A 42 13.36 9.46 -1.12
N LYS A 43 13.16 8.96 0.11
CA LYS A 43 12.69 7.59 0.36
C LYS A 43 11.22 7.44 0.01
N TRP A 44 10.40 8.48 0.21
CA TRP A 44 9.00 8.48 -0.17
C TRP A 44 8.86 8.50 -1.69
N HIS A 45 9.63 9.35 -2.38
CA HIS A 45 9.66 9.38 -3.84
C HIS A 45 10.13 8.06 -4.45
N PHE A 46 11.13 7.41 -3.86
CA PHE A 46 11.52 6.07 -4.29
C PHE A 46 10.38 5.07 -4.11
N ALA A 47 9.72 5.07 -2.95
CA ALA A 47 8.58 4.20 -2.69
C ALA A 47 7.44 4.41 -3.70
N ASP A 48 7.08 5.67 -3.99
CA ASP A 48 6.05 6.01 -4.99
C ASP A 48 6.39 5.47 -6.37
N ASN A 49 7.63 5.64 -6.80
CA ASN A 49 8.09 5.13 -8.10
C ASN A 49 8.03 3.60 -8.16
N VAL A 50 8.47 2.89 -7.11
CA VAL A 50 8.36 1.41 -7.05
C VAL A 50 6.90 0.97 -7.12
N VAL A 51 6.01 1.60 -6.34
CA VAL A 51 4.59 1.28 -6.31
C VAL A 51 3.96 1.52 -7.69
N ARG A 52 4.33 2.60 -8.39
CA ARG A 52 3.90 2.88 -9.78
C ARG A 52 4.30 1.79 -10.75
N GLU A 53 5.55 1.38 -10.77
CA GLU A 53 6.02 0.31 -11.66
C GLU A 53 5.28 -1.01 -11.39
N VAL A 54 5.11 -1.37 -10.11
CA VAL A 54 4.40 -2.59 -9.72
C VAL A 54 2.91 -2.51 -10.11
N PHE A 55 2.26 -1.37 -9.89
CA PHE A 55 0.86 -1.18 -10.26
C PHE A 55 0.64 -1.25 -11.78
N GLN A 56 1.50 -0.60 -12.56
CA GLN A 56 1.49 -0.69 -14.02
C GLN A 56 1.61 -2.14 -14.49
N TRP A 57 2.52 -2.91 -13.88
CA TRP A 57 2.69 -4.33 -14.18
C TRP A 57 1.44 -5.15 -13.82
N ILE A 58 0.83 -4.92 -12.66
CA ILE A 58 -0.37 -5.64 -12.21
C ILE A 58 -1.57 -5.37 -13.13
N LYS A 59 -1.79 -4.09 -13.48
CA LYS A 59 -2.96 -3.65 -14.23
C LYS A 59 -2.77 -3.71 -15.75
N GLY A 60 -1.53 -3.81 -16.22
CA GLY A 60 -1.19 -3.78 -17.64
C GLY A 60 -1.50 -2.43 -18.30
N ILE A 61 -1.54 -1.35 -17.52
CA ILE A 61 -1.79 0.02 -17.99
C ILE A 61 -0.55 0.86 -17.74
N GLN A 62 -0.24 1.75 -18.67
CA GLN A 62 0.81 2.74 -18.49
C GLN A 62 0.21 3.95 -17.76
N LEU A 63 0.79 4.32 -16.61
CA LEU A 63 0.42 5.56 -15.94
C LEU A 63 1.13 6.70 -16.64
N CYS A 64 0.46 7.84 -16.80
CA CYS A 64 1.15 9.06 -17.20
C CYS A 64 2.09 9.48 -16.05
N ASP A 65 3.27 9.98 -16.41
CA ASP A 65 4.16 10.63 -15.46
C ASP A 65 3.34 11.74 -14.76
N SER A 66 3.15 11.61 -13.44
CA SER A 66 2.29 12.52 -12.68
C SER A 66 2.90 13.92 -12.58
N GLU A 67 2.05 14.89 -12.27
CA GLU A 67 2.38 16.32 -12.08
C GLU A 67 3.35 16.60 -10.92
N THR A 68 3.75 15.58 -10.15
CA THR A 68 4.71 15.71 -9.04
C THR A 68 6.10 15.97 -9.60
N PRO A 69 6.73 17.13 -9.32
CA PRO A 69 8.03 17.46 -9.87
C PRO A 69 9.08 16.44 -9.41
N LEU A 70 9.79 15.89 -10.38
CA LEU A 70 10.91 14.96 -10.19
C LEU A 70 12.02 15.64 -9.39
N HIS A 71 12.09 15.40 -8.08
CA HIS A 71 13.26 15.75 -7.29
C HIS A 71 14.49 15.03 -7.88
N GLU A 72 15.55 15.79 -8.14
CA GLU A 72 16.75 15.31 -8.86
C GLU A 72 17.65 14.40 -8.00
N SER A 73 17.40 14.32 -6.69
CA SER A 73 18.33 13.73 -5.72
C SER A 73 18.40 12.21 -5.72
N PHE A 74 17.31 11.46 -5.92
CA PHE A 74 17.37 9.99 -5.98
C PHE A 74 16.19 9.42 -6.79
N LYS A 75 16.44 9.08 -8.06
CA LYS A 75 15.43 8.55 -8.98
C LYS A 75 15.56 7.03 -9.10
N LEU A 76 14.41 6.34 -9.12
CA LEU A 76 14.34 4.96 -9.60
C LEU A 76 14.99 4.90 -10.99
N THR A 77 16.12 4.21 -11.10
CA THR A 77 16.87 4.13 -12.36
C THR A 77 16.24 3.12 -13.31
N GLU A 78 16.57 3.18 -14.59
CA GLU A 78 16.13 2.15 -15.55
C GLU A 78 16.60 0.74 -15.14
N ALA A 79 17.80 0.63 -14.54
CA ALA A 79 18.28 -0.64 -14.00
C ALA A 79 17.40 -1.15 -12.85
N HIS A 80 16.89 -0.26 -11.99
CA HIS A 80 15.94 -0.64 -10.94
C HIS A 80 14.61 -1.10 -11.53
N LYS A 81 14.10 -0.44 -12.57
CA LYS A 81 12.87 -0.86 -13.27
C LYS A 81 13.04 -2.24 -13.88
N ASP A 82 14.16 -2.51 -14.53
CA ASP A 82 14.48 -3.84 -15.06
C ASP A 82 14.51 -4.89 -13.94
N ASP A 83 15.12 -4.57 -12.79
CA ASP A 83 15.16 -5.47 -11.64
C ASP A 83 13.76 -5.76 -11.05
N ILE A 84 12.87 -4.77 -11.01
CA ILE A 84 11.46 -4.91 -10.61
C ILE A 84 10.73 -5.83 -11.59
N LEU A 85 10.82 -5.54 -12.89
CA LEU A 85 10.15 -6.31 -13.93
C LEU A 85 10.61 -7.76 -13.96
N ASP A 86 11.92 -8.00 -13.91
CA ASP A 86 12.51 -9.34 -13.83
C ASP A 86 11.95 -10.11 -12.62
N PHE A 87 11.91 -9.46 -11.46
CA PHE A 87 11.39 -10.07 -10.23
C PHE A 87 9.90 -10.42 -10.34
N LEU A 88 9.07 -9.49 -10.82
CA LEU A 88 7.62 -9.71 -10.98
C LEU A 88 7.31 -10.77 -12.04
N GLN A 89 8.09 -10.83 -13.13
CA GLN A 89 7.92 -11.87 -14.14
C GLN A 89 8.23 -13.27 -13.60
N GLN A 90 9.28 -13.38 -12.78
CA GLN A 90 9.71 -14.66 -12.21
C GLN A 90 8.77 -15.12 -11.08
N ASN A 91 8.38 -14.21 -10.19
CA ASN A 91 7.69 -14.55 -8.93
C ASN A 91 6.19 -14.22 -8.95
N GLY A 92 5.69 -13.51 -9.96
CA GLY A 92 4.34 -12.94 -9.95
C GLY A 92 3.22 -13.97 -9.80
N ARG A 93 3.41 -15.23 -10.22
CA ARG A 93 2.42 -16.30 -9.96
C ARG A 93 2.34 -16.65 -8.48
N GLU A 94 3.48 -16.77 -7.82
CA GLU A 94 3.56 -17.10 -6.39
C GLU A 94 3.07 -15.93 -5.55
N LEU A 95 3.42 -14.69 -5.93
CA LEU A 95 2.90 -13.48 -5.29
C LEU A 95 1.37 -13.38 -5.38
N LYS A 96 0.78 -13.64 -6.57
CA LYS A 96 -0.69 -13.67 -6.73
C LYS A 96 -1.33 -14.76 -5.88
N LYS A 97 -0.70 -15.94 -5.82
CA LYS A 97 -1.18 -17.05 -5.01
C LYS A 97 -1.13 -16.68 -3.52
N LEU A 98 -0.06 -16.03 -3.07
CA LEU A 98 0.10 -15.56 -1.70
C LEU A 98 -1.03 -14.61 -1.29
N VAL A 99 -1.34 -13.63 -2.13
CA VAL A 99 -2.45 -12.69 -1.92
C VAL A 99 -3.81 -13.40 -1.97
N ALA A 100 -4.01 -14.36 -2.87
CA ALA A 100 -5.29 -15.08 -2.99
C ALA A 100 -5.53 -16.13 -1.90
N GLU A 101 -4.49 -16.79 -1.39
CA GLU A 101 -4.62 -17.78 -0.31
C GLU A 101 -5.14 -17.13 0.96
N SER A 102 -4.73 -15.91 1.23
CA SER A 102 -5.14 -15.17 2.40
C SER A 102 -6.53 -14.54 2.28
N GLU A 103 -7.02 -14.31 1.06
CA GLU A 103 -8.44 -13.98 0.80
C GLU A 103 -9.39 -15.16 1.08
N ASN A 104 -8.93 -16.41 0.92
CA ASN A 104 -9.78 -17.60 1.10
C ASN A 104 -9.88 -18.06 2.57
N GLU A 105 -9.01 -17.59 3.46
CA GLU A 105 -9.01 -17.98 4.88
C GLU A 105 -10.02 -17.19 5.74
N LYS A 106 -10.55 -16.06 5.26
CA LYS A 106 -11.52 -15.23 6.01
C LYS A 106 -12.81 -15.05 5.20
N GLU A 107 -13.90 -15.66 5.66
CA GLU A 107 -15.25 -15.40 5.16
C GLU A 107 -15.62 -13.92 5.40
N GLY A 108 -15.36 -13.06 4.41
CA GLY A 108 -15.73 -11.64 4.46
C GLY A 108 -14.62 -10.77 3.88
N TRP A 109 -14.93 -10.15 2.74
CA TRP A 109 -14.05 -9.24 1.98
C TRP A 109 -13.80 -7.92 2.73
N ASN A 110 -13.14 -7.97 3.87
CA ASN A 110 -12.63 -6.77 4.52
C ASN A 110 -11.10 -6.82 4.40
N TYR A 111 -10.54 -5.76 3.83
CA TYR A 111 -9.12 -5.45 3.99
C TYR A 111 -8.76 -5.66 5.45
N ASP A 112 -7.86 -6.60 5.70
CA ASP A 112 -7.43 -6.95 7.04
C ASP A 112 -5.93 -6.72 7.09
N ASP A 113 -5.50 -5.79 7.92
CA ASP A 113 -4.10 -5.51 8.19
C ASP A 113 -3.34 -6.82 8.50
N ASP A 114 -4.00 -7.80 9.13
CA ASP A 114 -3.43 -9.13 9.39
C ASP A 114 -3.03 -9.86 8.11
N ASN A 115 -3.82 -9.75 7.05
CA ASN A 115 -3.55 -10.40 5.78
C ASN A 115 -2.32 -9.77 5.11
N TYR A 116 -2.31 -8.43 5.00
CA TYR A 116 -1.14 -7.72 4.48
C TYR A 116 0.11 -8.05 5.29
N LEU A 117 0.04 -8.02 6.63
CA LEU A 117 1.16 -8.34 7.51
C LEU A 117 1.64 -9.79 7.34
N HIS A 118 0.73 -10.74 7.13
CA HIS A 118 1.08 -12.14 6.85
C HIS A 118 1.78 -12.29 5.50
N CYS A 119 1.25 -11.68 4.44
CA CYS A 119 1.87 -11.67 3.12
C CYS A 119 3.26 -11.03 3.18
N LYS A 120 3.37 -9.84 3.80
CA LYS A 120 4.63 -9.13 4.01
C LYS A 120 5.65 -9.98 4.76
N ARG A 121 5.24 -10.69 5.82
CA ARG A 121 6.12 -11.59 6.57
C ARG A 121 6.65 -12.71 5.69
N LYS A 122 5.80 -13.38 4.91
CA LYS A 122 6.24 -14.43 3.98
C LYS A 122 7.21 -13.91 2.93
N ILE A 123 6.96 -12.73 2.36
CA ILE A 123 7.90 -12.08 1.43
C ILE A 123 9.25 -11.82 2.10
N LEU A 124 9.23 -11.32 3.34
CA LEU A 124 10.45 -11.08 4.11
C LEU A 124 11.15 -12.37 4.55
N GLU A 125 10.45 -13.50 4.70
CA GLU A 125 11.08 -14.78 5.01
C GLU A 125 11.74 -15.40 3.78
N GLU A 126 11.13 -15.24 2.61
CA GLU A 126 11.55 -15.89 1.37
C GLU A 126 12.60 -15.09 0.59
N TYR A 127 12.45 -13.76 0.55
CA TYR A 127 13.25 -12.90 -0.33
C TYR A 127 14.19 -11.96 0.40
N LYS A 128 14.20 -11.93 1.74
CA LYS A 128 15.15 -11.11 2.50
C LYS A 128 16.55 -11.72 2.40
N PRO A 129 17.53 -11.02 1.80
CA PRO A 129 18.89 -11.50 1.76
C PRO A 129 19.56 -11.35 3.14
N GLU A 130 20.54 -12.21 3.42
CA GLU A 130 21.40 -12.05 4.61
C GLU A 130 22.20 -10.74 4.57
N ASN A 131 22.61 -10.33 3.36
CA ASN A 131 23.26 -9.06 3.07
C ASN A 131 22.57 -8.42 1.88
N TYR A 132 22.04 -7.22 2.05
CA TYR A 132 21.37 -6.52 0.98
C TYR A 132 22.35 -5.98 -0.06
N THR A 133 22.16 -6.37 -1.32
CA THR A 133 22.56 -5.55 -2.45
C THR A 133 21.44 -4.55 -2.78
N GLU A 134 21.77 -3.50 -3.52
CA GLU A 134 20.77 -2.54 -4.01
C GLU A 134 19.69 -3.23 -4.85
N LYS A 135 20.11 -4.18 -5.71
CA LYS A 135 19.20 -5.02 -6.50
C LYS A 135 18.24 -5.83 -5.64
N ASP A 136 18.74 -6.51 -4.61
CA ASP A 136 17.88 -7.31 -3.73
C ASP A 136 16.93 -6.43 -2.90
N PHE A 137 17.40 -5.24 -2.51
CA PHE A 137 16.56 -4.26 -1.84
C PHE A 137 15.40 -3.79 -2.73
N VAL A 138 15.69 -3.40 -3.97
CA VAL A 138 14.67 -2.98 -4.96
C VAL A 138 13.65 -4.09 -5.20
N ARG A 139 14.10 -5.35 -5.35
CA ARG A 139 13.22 -6.50 -5.52
C ARG A 139 12.32 -6.75 -4.31
N LEU A 140 12.87 -6.60 -3.12
CA LEU A 140 12.09 -6.74 -1.89
C LEU A 140 11.04 -5.62 -1.77
N CYS A 141 11.38 -4.39 -2.13
CA CYS A 141 10.43 -3.28 -2.22
C CYS A 141 9.30 -3.61 -3.20
N ALA A 142 9.62 -4.17 -4.37
CA ALA A 142 8.63 -4.58 -5.35
C ALA A 142 7.68 -5.67 -4.82
N GLY A 143 8.21 -6.67 -4.10
CA GLY A 143 7.39 -7.71 -3.46
C GLY A 143 6.44 -7.15 -2.40
N ILE A 144 6.92 -6.22 -1.57
CA ILE A 144 6.10 -5.55 -0.55
C ILE A 144 5.02 -4.67 -1.19
N ALA A 145 5.37 -3.88 -2.20
CA ALA A 145 4.42 -3.07 -2.96
C ALA A 145 3.36 -3.95 -3.64
N PHE A 146 3.76 -5.11 -4.19
CA PHE A 146 2.85 -6.04 -4.84
C PHE A 146 1.78 -6.54 -3.86
N VAL A 147 2.19 -6.98 -2.67
CA VAL A 147 1.24 -7.48 -1.66
C VAL A 147 0.41 -6.35 -1.08
N ALA A 148 0.96 -5.14 -0.93
CA ALA A 148 0.20 -3.96 -0.49
C ALA A 148 -0.93 -3.65 -1.49
N ILE A 149 -0.62 -3.51 -2.78
CA ILE A 149 -1.61 -3.25 -3.84
C ILE A 149 -2.60 -4.41 -3.94
N GLY A 150 -2.14 -5.65 -3.87
CA GLY A 150 -2.97 -6.84 -4.04
C GLY A 150 -3.97 -7.05 -2.90
N ASN A 151 -3.64 -6.63 -1.67
CA ASN A 151 -4.51 -6.80 -0.51
C ASN A 151 -5.55 -5.70 -0.36
N GLN A 152 -5.38 -4.55 -1.01
CA GLN A 152 -6.34 -3.45 -0.88
C GLN A 152 -7.67 -3.78 -1.55
N SER A 153 -8.76 -3.50 -0.82
CA SER A 153 -10.10 -3.89 -1.26
C SER A 153 -10.51 -3.12 -2.52
N VAL A 154 -11.17 -3.80 -3.46
CA VAL A 154 -11.74 -3.21 -4.69
C VAL A 154 -12.73 -2.07 -4.37
N TYR A 155 -13.23 -2.00 -3.13
CA TYR A 155 -14.22 -1.04 -2.67
C TYR A 155 -13.64 0.15 -1.88
N GLN A 156 -12.38 0.11 -1.46
CA GLN A 156 -11.68 1.26 -0.87
C GLN A 156 -10.98 2.04 -1.97
N ASP A 157 -11.78 2.77 -2.75
CA ASP A 157 -11.26 3.73 -3.70
C ASP A 157 -11.09 5.09 -2.99
N ARG A 158 -9.83 5.47 -2.76
CA ARG A 158 -9.43 6.85 -3.05
C ARG A 158 -7.96 7.05 -3.34
N ASP A 159 -7.03 6.20 -2.89
CA ASP A 159 -5.67 6.20 -3.46
C ASP A 159 -4.87 4.94 -3.09
N VAL A 160 -5.13 3.82 -3.80
CA VAL A 160 -4.43 2.55 -3.54
C VAL A 160 -2.92 2.68 -3.60
N MET A 161 -2.47 3.56 -4.50
CA MET A 161 -1.07 3.87 -4.71
C MET A 161 -0.50 4.58 -3.50
N HIS A 162 -1.19 5.60 -2.99
CA HIS A 162 -0.76 6.34 -1.82
C HIS A 162 -0.58 5.45 -0.58
N ASP A 163 -1.56 4.60 -0.30
CA ASP A 163 -1.52 3.72 0.87
C ASP A 163 -0.37 2.72 0.74
N ALA A 164 -0.17 2.13 -0.45
CA ALA A 164 0.96 1.25 -0.71
C ALA A 164 2.32 1.98 -0.62
N THR A 165 2.37 3.23 -1.06
CA THR A 165 3.57 4.09 -0.97
C THR A 165 3.92 4.38 0.48
N ASN A 166 2.94 4.80 1.30
CA ASN A 166 3.16 5.09 2.72
C ASN A 166 3.58 3.84 3.50
N GLU A 167 2.99 2.68 3.20
CA GLU A 167 3.38 1.40 3.80
C GLU A 167 4.82 1.01 3.45
N LEU A 168 5.20 1.12 2.17
CA LEU A 168 6.55 0.83 1.72
C LEU A 168 7.55 1.81 2.33
N HIS A 169 7.23 3.10 2.36
CA HIS A 169 8.05 4.16 2.96
C HIS A 169 8.28 3.94 4.45
N SER A 170 7.22 3.63 5.20
CA SER A 170 7.28 3.31 6.63
C SER A 170 8.21 2.11 6.87
N TRP A 171 8.05 1.04 6.09
CA TRP A 171 8.94 -0.12 6.16
C TRP A 171 10.40 0.25 5.83
N MET A 172 10.65 1.01 4.77
CA MET A 172 12.01 1.45 4.43
C MET A 172 12.65 2.23 5.57
N LYS A 173 11.91 3.15 6.20
CA LYS A 173 12.38 3.89 7.39
C LYS A 173 12.76 2.95 8.54
N GLU A 174 12.04 1.86 8.75
CA GLU A 174 12.40 0.87 9.78
C GLU A 174 13.67 0.11 9.45
N VAL A 175 13.84 -0.34 8.21
CA VAL A 175 14.99 -1.17 7.81
C VAL A 175 16.28 -0.34 7.68
N LEU A 176 16.16 0.94 7.32
CA LEU A 176 17.28 1.87 7.15
C LEU A 176 17.71 2.58 8.44
N LYS A 177 17.00 2.39 9.57
CA LYS A 177 17.44 2.93 10.87
C LYS A 177 18.84 2.44 11.24
N PRO A 178 19.67 3.25 11.93
CA PRO A 178 20.95 2.80 12.49
C PRO A 178 20.75 1.55 13.36
N GLY A 179 21.44 0.45 13.05
CA GLY A 179 21.22 -0.84 13.71
C GLY A 179 20.26 -1.79 12.98
N GLY A 180 19.62 -1.34 11.89
CA GLY A 180 18.74 -2.14 11.03
C GLY A 180 19.47 -3.18 10.17
N THR A 181 18.76 -3.85 9.27
CA THR A 181 19.34 -4.95 8.45
C THR A 181 20.05 -4.49 7.18
N LEU A 182 20.11 -3.18 6.89
CA LEU A 182 20.67 -2.58 5.68
C LEU A 182 21.97 -1.77 5.90
N GLN A 183 22.76 -2.08 6.94
CA GLN A 183 23.88 -1.21 7.38
C GLN A 183 25.00 -0.96 6.35
N ASN A 184 25.12 -1.81 5.32
CA ASN A 184 26.16 -1.69 4.28
C ASN A 184 25.60 -1.18 2.93
N SER A 185 24.35 -0.71 2.92
CA SER A 185 23.71 -0.20 1.73
C SER A 185 24.03 1.29 1.56
N THR A 186 24.12 1.75 0.31
CA THR A 186 24.16 3.19 -0.02
C THR A 186 22.95 3.96 0.54
N TRP A 187 21.92 3.23 0.96
CA TRP A 187 20.70 3.72 1.57
C TRP A 187 20.78 3.99 3.07
N ALA A 188 21.83 3.55 3.77
CA ALA A 188 21.96 3.72 5.23
C ALA A 188 22.59 5.06 5.65
N GLU A 189 23.17 5.81 4.71
CA GLU A 189 23.93 7.04 4.99
C GLU A 189 23.15 8.35 4.73
N ASN A 190 21.91 8.28 4.20
CA ASN A 190 21.00 9.41 3.94
C ASN A 190 19.69 9.30 4.72
#